data_AF-A0A329XH00-F1
#
_entry.id   AF-A0A329XH00-F1
#
_cell.length_a   1.000
_cell.length_b   1.000
_cell.length_c   1.000
_cell.angle_alpha   90.00
_cell.angle_beta   90.00
_cell.angle_gamma   90.00
#
_symmetry.space_group_name_H-M   'P 1'
#
loop_
_entity.id
_entity.type
_entity.pdbx_description
1 polymer ?
#
loop_
_entity_poly.entity_id
_entity_poly.type
_entity_poly.pdbx_seq_one_letter_code
_entity_poly.pdbx_strand_id
1 'polypeptide(L)'
;MESNSEPFGRIEIQYTAGNTLLLPGRGQLEFDGIPEEFTNATRASFEVVDGEGWGWTTSAEVFVAWRYNDNQVLAARLTYWGPEEDLDEQVVKFHAVLEPALAQIPEFASTTQTRVTVPLPTPETEDAATDPDD
;
A
#
# COMPACT_ATOMS: atom_id res chain seq x y z
N MET A 1 -4.34 -2.25 5.31
CA MET A 1 -4.72 -1.77 6.66
C MET A 1 -5.63 -0.59 6.45
N GLU A 2 -6.87 -0.64 6.91
CA GLU A 2 -7.89 0.41 6.69
C GLU A 2 -8.22 1.03 8.05
N SER A 3 -8.10 2.35 8.17
CA SER A 3 -8.40 3.09 9.41
C SER A 3 -9.42 4.18 9.11
N ASN A 4 -10.52 4.22 9.88
CA ASN A 4 -11.69 5.12 9.71
C ASN A 4 -11.84 6.11 10.90
N SER A 5 -10.75 6.55 11.52
CA SER A 5 -10.86 7.49 12.66
C SER A 5 -10.82 8.92 12.17
N GLU A 6 -11.86 9.71 12.45
CA GLU A 6 -11.84 11.18 12.28
C GLU A 6 -10.57 11.78 12.91
N PRO A 7 -9.85 12.68 12.21
CA PRO A 7 -10.18 13.32 10.92
C PRO A 7 -9.74 12.54 9.66
N PHE A 8 -9.24 11.31 9.81
CA PHE A 8 -8.69 10.49 8.73
C PHE A 8 -9.80 9.71 8.04
N GLY A 9 -9.97 9.94 6.73
CA GLY A 9 -10.98 9.23 5.95
C GLY A 9 -10.54 7.83 5.56
N ARG A 10 -9.38 7.71 4.92
CA ARG A 10 -8.83 6.42 4.49
C ARG A 10 -7.37 6.52 4.05
N ILE A 11 -6.53 5.57 4.45
CA ILE A 11 -5.19 5.39 3.88
C ILE A 11 -5.19 4.10 3.07
N GLU A 12 -4.76 4.19 1.81
CA GLU A 12 -4.60 3.07 0.90
C GLU A 12 -3.18 3.04 0.37
N ILE A 13 -2.53 1.88 0.44
CA ILE A 13 -1.17 1.68 -0.06
C ILE A 13 -1.21 0.49 -1.01
N GLN A 14 -0.78 0.72 -2.25
CA GLN A 14 -0.64 -0.30 -3.27
C GLN A 14 0.82 -0.43 -3.65
N TYR A 15 1.34 -1.66 -3.62
CA TYR A 15 2.71 -1.98 -3.95
C TYR A 15 2.70 -2.95 -5.12
N THR A 16 3.51 -2.68 -6.14
CA THR A 16 3.52 -3.43 -7.40
C THR A 16 4.93 -3.54 -7.95
N ALA A 17 5.25 -4.71 -8.49
CA ALA A 17 6.50 -4.91 -9.21
C ALA A 17 6.37 -4.35 -10.64
N GLY A 18 7.41 -3.66 -11.11
CA GLY A 18 7.46 -3.01 -12.42
C GLY A 18 7.45 -1.49 -12.32
N ASN A 19 7.16 -0.83 -13.44
CA ASN A 19 7.17 0.64 -13.57
C ASN A 19 5.75 1.25 -13.64
N THR A 20 4.73 0.41 -13.53
CA THR A 20 3.31 0.80 -13.57
C THR A 20 2.76 0.88 -12.14
N LEU A 21 2.38 2.08 -11.74
CA LEU A 21 1.69 2.34 -10.49
C LEU A 21 0.22 1.95 -10.60
N LEU A 22 -0.29 1.27 -9.58
CA LEU A 22 -1.72 1.11 -9.37
C LEU A 22 -2.20 2.22 -8.43
N LEU A 23 -2.70 3.31 -9.00
CA LEU A 23 -3.28 4.41 -8.24
C LEU A 23 -4.64 3.98 -7.67
N PRO A 24 -4.78 3.92 -6.34
CA PRO A 24 -6.05 3.56 -5.71
C PRO A 24 -7.13 4.56 -6.12
N GLY A 25 -8.23 4.06 -6.71
CA GLY A 25 -9.34 4.87 -7.20
C GLY A 25 -9.16 5.50 -8.60
N ARG A 26 -8.00 5.38 -9.24
CA ARG A 26 -7.76 5.90 -10.61
C ARG A 26 -7.32 4.85 -11.63
N GLY A 27 -6.72 3.74 -11.21
CA GLY A 27 -6.29 2.67 -12.12
C GLY A 27 -4.78 2.62 -12.30
N GLN A 28 -4.32 2.18 -13.46
CA GLN A 28 -2.89 2.00 -13.75
C GLN A 28 -2.30 3.25 -14.42
N LEU A 29 -1.15 3.72 -13.94
CA LEU A 29 -0.42 4.85 -14.50
C LEU A 29 1.10 4.58 -14.51
N GLU A 30 1.82 5.05 -15.52
CA GLU A 30 3.28 4.96 -15.55
C GLU A 30 3.91 5.98 -14.60
N PHE A 31 4.91 5.55 -13.82
CA PHE A 31 5.56 6.41 -12.83
C PHE A 31 6.14 7.70 -13.45
N ASP A 32 6.80 7.57 -14.61
CA ASP A 32 7.42 8.69 -15.31
C ASP A 32 6.38 9.64 -15.96
N GLY A 33 5.12 9.21 -16.11
CA GLY A 33 4.01 10.03 -16.64
C GLY A 33 3.27 10.86 -15.58
N ILE A 34 3.57 10.68 -14.29
CA ILE A 34 2.94 11.46 -13.20
C ILE A 34 3.06 12.98 -13.40
N PRO A 35 4.27 13.55 -13.63
CA PRO A 35 4.39 15.01 -13.78
C PRO A 35 3.67 15.57 -15.02
N GLU A 36 3.42 14.73 -16.02
CA GLU A 36 2.65 15.11 -17.22
C GLU A 36 1.14 15.09 -16.96
N GLU A 37 0.64 14.07 -16.25
CA GLU A 37 -0.76 13.92 -15.89
C GLU A 37 -1.21 14.88 -14.76
N PHE A 38 -0.31 15.14 -13.81
CA PHE A 38 -0.58 15.94 -12.62
C PHE A 38 0.36 17.13 -12.57
N THR A 39 -0.13 18.29 -13.03
CA THR A 39 0.67 19.54 -13.07
C THR A 39 1.12 20.01 -11.69
N ASN A 40 0.45 19.55 -10.62
CA ASN A 40 0.82 19.84 -9.25
C ASN A 40 1.66 18.75 -8.58
N ALA A 41 2.10 17.74 -9.34
CA ALA A 41 3.04 16.76 -8.84
C ALA A 41 4.40 17.38 -8.57
N THR A 42 4.89 17.15 -7.37
CA THR A 42 6.18 17.63 -6.89
C THR A 42 7.05 16.42 -6.56
N ARG A 43 8.36 16.51 -6.79
CA ARG A 43 9.27 15.44 -6.38
C ARG A 43 9.25 15.28 -4.87
N ALA A 44 9.00 14.05 -4.43
CA ALA A 44 9.15 13.64 -3.04
C ALA A 44 10.50 12.92 -2.88
N SER A 45 11.13 13.12 -1.74
CA SER A 45 12.38 12.46 -1.35
C SER A 45 12.32 12.16 0.13
N PHE A 46 12.63 10.92 0.51
CA PHE A 46 12.69 10.47 1.90
C PHE A 46 14.14 10.23 2.28
N GLU A 47 14.52 10.56 3.52
CA GLU A 47 15.92 10.44 3.97
C GLU A 47 16.33 8.99 4.26
N VAL A 48 15.38 8.13 4.64
CA VAL A 48 15.63 6.74 5.05
C VAL A 48 15.42 5.71 3.95
N VAL A 49 14.90 6.09 2.79
CA VAL A 49 14.68 5.17 1.67
C VAL A 49 15.27 5.74 0.38
N ASP A 50 16.19 4.99 -0.21
CA ASP A 50 16.74 5.32 -1.52
C ASP A 50 15.70 5.06 -2.62
N GLY A 51 15.47 6.08 -3.44
CA GLY A 51 14.52 6.02 -4.53
C GLY A 51 14.13 7.42 -5.00
N GLU A 52 13.09 7.46 -5.80
CA GLU A 52 12.49 8.70 -6.25
C GLU A 52 10.99 8.65 -6.08
N GLY A 53 10.40 9.79 -5.73
CA GLY A 53 8.98 9.88 -5.48
C GLY A 53 8.34 11.09 -6.12
N TRP A 54 7.03 11.03 -6.19
CA TRP A 54 6.16 12.13 -6.55
C TRP A 54 5.06 12.25 -5.51
N GLY A 55 4.87 13.44 -4.95
CA GLY A 55 3.73 13.79 -4.11
C GLY A 55 2.84 14.77 -4.84
N TRP A 56 1.54 14.54 -4.84
CA TRP A 56 0.56 15.49 -5.33
C TRP A 56 -0.69 15.46 -4.48
N THR A 57 -1.37 16.60 -4.39
CA THR A 57 -2.62 16.72 -3.68
C THR A 57 -3.76 16.92 -4.65
N THR A 58 -4.97 16.63 -4.23
CA THR A 58 -6.21 16.97 -4.92
C THR A 58 -7.15 17.55 -3.88
N SER A 59 -8.36 17.97 -4.26
CA SER A 59 -9.30 18.68 -3.39
C SER A 59 -9.46 18.10 -1.98
N ALA A 60 -9.40 16.77 -1.82
CA ALA A 60 -9.52 16.11 -0.51
C ALA A 60 -8.62 14.87 -0.38
N GLU A 61 -7.69 14.65 -1.31
CA GLU A 61 -6.87 13.44 -1.34
C GLU A 61 -5.40 13.81 -1.56
N VAL A 62 -4.52 13.22 -0.77
CA VAL A 62 -3.07 13.30 -0.92
C VAL A 62 -2.59 12.00 -1.54
N PHE A 63 -1.82 12.10 -2.60
CA PHE A 63 -1.21 10.96 -3.28
C PHE A 63 0.31 11.05 -3.17
N VAL A 64 0.93 9.90 -2.93
CA VAL A 64 2.38 9.74 -2.97
C VAL A 64 2.70 8.50 -3.79
N ALA A 65 3.43 8.69 -4.88
CA ALA A 65 4.07 7.62 -5.61
C ALA A 65 5.55 7.53 -5.22
N TRP A 66 6.04 6.31 -5.07
CA TRP A 66 7.43 6.02 -4.77
C TRP A 66 7.97 4.92 -5.68
N ARG A 67 9.14 5.12 -6.26
CA ARG A 67 9.88 4.12 -7.04
C ARG A 67 11.14 3.73 -6.30
N TYR A 68 11.23 2.46 -5.96
CA TYR A 68 12.43 1.85 -5.37
C TYR A 68 13.44 1.51 -6.47
N ASN A 69 14.71 1.38 -6.09
CA ASN A 69 15.80 1.01 -7.01
C ASN A 69 15.61 -0.37 -7.67
N ASP A 70 14.86 -1.28 -7.04
CA ASP A 70 14.61 -2.65 -7.52
C ASP A 70 13.47 -2.76 -8.56
N ASN A 71 13.18 -1.69 -9.30
CA ASN A 71 12.05 -1.62 -10.25
C ASN A 71 10.70 -1.96 -9.59
N GLN A 72 10.51 -1.55 -8.35
CA GLN A 72 9.26 -1.71 -7.62
C GLN A 72 8.67 -0.33 -7.38
N VAL A 73 7.35 -0.23 -7.50
CA VAL A 73 6.63 1.03 -7.35
C VAL A 73 5.53 0.89 -6.31
N LEU A 74 5.32 1.98 -5.58
CA LEU A 74 4.32 2.09 -4.54
C LEU A 74 3.48 3.34 -4.80
N ALA A 75 2.17 3.19 -4.69
CA ALA A 75 1.21 4.28 -4.70
C ALA A 75 0.48 4.29 -3.35
N ALA A 76 0.61 5.39 -2.62
CA ALA A 76 -0.12 5.65 -1.40
C ALA A 76 -1.14 6.77 -1.63
N ARG A 77 -2.33 6.61 -1.08
CA ARG A 77 -3.41 7.60 -1.07
C ARG A 77 -3.87 7.80 0.36
N LEU A 78 -3.97 9.05 0.75
CA LEU A 78 -4.65 9.49 1.96
C LEU A 78 -5.87 10.31 1.55
N THR A 79 -7.05 9.85 1.91
CA THR A 79 -8.29 10.62 1.80
C THR A 79 -8.51 11.36 3.12
N TYR A 80 -8.57 12.69 3.04
CA TYR A 80 -8.77 13.58 4.18
C TYR A 80 -10.17 14.20 4.12
N TRP A 81 -10.96 14.02 5.17
CA TRP A 81 -12.34 14.56 5.25
C TRP A 81 -12.45 15.77 6.18
N GLY A 82 -11.31 16.33 6.61
CA GLY A 82 -11.26 17.53 7.43
C GLY A 82 -11.15 18.83 6.60
N PRO A 83 -11.00 19.99 7.27
CA PRO A 83 -10.91 21.29 6.60
C PRO A 83 -9.63 21.44 5.77
N GLU A 84 -9.74 21.96 4.55
CA GLU A 84 -8.62 22.14 3.60
C GLU A 84 -7.43 22.91 4.18
N GLU A 85 -7.67 23.79 5.17
CA GLU A 85 -6.65 24.59 5.87
C GLU A 85 -5.60 23.73 6.58
N ASP A 86 -5.94 22.49 6.95
CA ASP A 86 -5.03 21.54 7.59
C ASP A 86 -4.35 20.61 6.57
N LEU A 87 -4.71 20.64 5.29
CA LEU A 87 -4.25 19.67 4.28
C LEU A 87 -2.72 19.68 4.15
N ASP A 88 -2.09 20.86 4.12
CA ASP A 88 -0.64 20.98 4.06
C ASP A 88 0.05 20.36 5.28
N GLU A 89 -0.49 20.59 6.48
CA GLU A 89 0.01 19.95 7.71
C GLU A 89 -0.19 18.42 7.66
N GLN A 90 -1.31 17.97 7.10
CA GLN A 90 -1.57 16.54 6.91
C GLN A 90 -0.62 15.90 5.91
N VAL A 91 -0.23 16.58 4.83
CA VAL A 91 0.78 16.10 3.89
C VAL A 91 2.10 15.84 4.63
N VAL A 92 2.52 16.77 5.50
CA VAL A 92 3.75 16.61 6.29
C VAL A 92 3.64 15.43 7.26
N LYS A 93 2.52 15.30 7.99
CA LYS A 93 2.28 14.17 8.90
C LYS A 93 2.23 12.83 8.15
N PHE A 94 1.57 12.81 7.00
CA PHE A 94 1.47 11.64 6.16
C PHE A 94 2.85 11.23 5.65
N HIS A 95 3.66 12.18 5.18
CA HIS A 95 5.04 11.94 4.78
C HIS A 95 5.86 11.33 5.93
N ALA A 96 5.75 11.89 7.13
CA ALA A 96 6.46 11.39 8.32
C ALA A 96 6.06 9.97 8.75
N VAL A 97 4.79 9.58 8.55
CA VAL A 97 4.31 8.21 8.84
C VAL A 97 4.65 7.24 7.70
N LEU A 98 4.61 7.72 6.46
CA LEU A 98 4.89 6.92 5.28
C LEU A 98 6.38 6.59 5.17
N GLU A 99 7.26 7.51 5.58
CA GLU A 99 8.70 7.36 5.54
C GLU A 99 9.23 6.07 6.19
N PRO A 100 8.94 5.76 7.47
CA PRO A 100 9.35 4.49 8.08
C PRO A 100 8.58 3.28 7.52
N ALA A 101 7.39 3.47 6.96
CA ALA A 101 6.65 2.39 6.32
C ALA A 101 7.30 2.02 4.97
N LEU A 102 7.74 2.99 4.18
CA LEU A 102 8.41 2.78 2.89
C LEU A 102 9.71 1.99 3.04
N ALA A 103 10.46 2.21 4.11
CA ALA A 103 11.66 1.45 4.41
C ALA A 103 11.36 -0.04 4.70
N GLN A 104 10.23 -0.34 5.36
CA GLN A 104 9.89 -1.70 5.79
C GLN A 104 9.07 -2.48 4.75
N ILE A 105 8.31 -1.82 3.87
CA ILE A 105 7.44 -2.47 2.87
C ILE A 105 8.20 -3.45 1.97
N PRO A 106 9.40 -3.16 1.42
CA PRO A 106 10.16 -4.12 0.63
C PRO A 106 10.49 -5.41 1.40
N GLU A 107 10.82 -5.28 2.68
CA GLU A 107 11.08 -6.44 3.57
C GLU A 107 9.79 -7.24 3.83
N PHE A 108 8.67 -6.56 4.09
CA PHE A 108 7.36 -7.22 4.25
C PHE A 108 6.87 -7.93 2.98
N ALA A 109 7.10 -7.33 1.81
CA ALA A 109 6.77 -7.94 0.52
C ALA A 109 7.64 -9.17 0.25
N SER A 110 8.94 -9.09 0.59
CA SER A 110 9.88 -10.20 0.43
C SER A 110 9.55 -11.37 1.39
N THR A 111 9.11 -11.09 2.62
CA THR A 111 8.75 -12.12 3.61
C THR A 111 7.39 -12.78 3.37
N THR A 112 6.49 -12.14 2.60
CA THR A 112 5.18 -12.70 2.23
C THR A 112 5.28 -13.84 1.19
N GLN A 113 6.47 -14.13 0.65
CA GLN A 113 6.70 -15.30 -0.20
C GLN A 113 6.82 -16.62 0.58
N THR A 114 6.28 -16.70 1.79
CA THR A 114 6.06 -17.97 2.49
C THR A 114 4.60 -18.37 2.33
N ARG A 115 4.25 -18.89 1.15
CA ARG A 115 3.00 -19.63 0.96
C ARG A 115 3.07 -20.82 1.91
N VAL A 116 2.39 -20.75 3.06
CA VAL A 116 2.21 -21.91 3.94
C VAL A 116 1.37 -22.90 3.16
N THR A 117 2.02 -23.84 2.47
CA THR A 117 1.38 -25.08 2.02
C THR A 117 0.99 -25.85 3.25
N VAL A 118 -0.26 -25.66 3.69
CA VAL A 118 -0.91 -26.62 4.59
C VAL A 118 -0.96 -27.97 3.87
N PRO A 119 -0.47 -29.07 4.45
CA PRO A 119 -0.68 -30.39 3.87
C PRO A 119 -2.19 -30.69 3.88
N LEU A 120 -2.69 -31.11 2.71
CA LEU A 120 -4.08 -31.53 2.48
C LEU A 120 -4.45 -32.65 3.47
N PRO A 121 -5.57 -32.56 4.21
CA PRO A 121 -5.98 -33.65 5.08
C PRO A 121 -6.29 -34.89 4.24
N THR A 122 -5.63 -36.00 4.54
CA THR A 122 -5.97 -37.33 4.03
C THR A 122 -7.41 -37.65 4.48
N PRO A 123 -8.34 -38.02 3.58
CA PRO A 123 -9.64 -38.49 4.01
C PRO A 123 -9.49 -39.88 4.62
N GLU A 124 -9.47 -39.98 5.96
CA GLU A 124 -9.72 -41.26 6.62
C GLU A 124 -11.18 -41.63 6.42
N THR A 125 -11.39 -42.60 5.54
CA THR A 125 -12.63 -43.36 5.44
C THR A 125 -12.65 -44.34 6.60
N GLU A 126 -13.33 -43.99 7.69
CA GLU A 126 -13.68 -44.97 8.73
C GLU A 126 -15.12 -45.43 8.49
N ASP A 127 -15.22 -46.43 7.60
CA ASP A 127 -16.33 -47.37 7.52
C ASP A 127 -16.03 -48.50 8.51
N ALA A 128 -16.77 -48.58 9.61
CA ALA A 128 -16.93 -49.82 10.37
C ALA A 128 -18.13 -49.73 11.32
N ALA A 129 -19.09 -50.60 11.08
CA ALA A 129 -20.34 -50.73 11.80
C ALA A 129 -20.21 -51.57 13.10
N THR A 130 -21.20 -51.38 14.00
CA THR A 130 -21.84 -52.40 14.87
C THR A 130 -21.15 -52.82 16.20
N ASP A 131 -21.77 -52.34 17.31
CA ASP A 131 -22.18 -52.98 18.61
C ASP A 131 -22.17 -54.54 18.67
N PRO A 132 -22.28 -55.29 19.82
CA PRO A 132 -22.52 -54.95 21.26
C PRO A 132 -21.58 -55.61 22.32
N ASP A 133 -21.73 -55.13 23.57
CA ASP A 133 -21.90 -55.83 24.88
C ASP A 133 -21.26 -57.22 25.17
N ASP A 134 -20.41 -57.31 26.22
CA ASP A 134 -20.41 -58.30 27.33
C ASP A 134 -19.50 -57.82 28.48
#